data_AF-A0A6N2K210-F1
#
_entry.id   AF-A0A6N2K210-F1
#
_cell.length_a   1.000
_cell.length_b   1.000
_cell.length_c   1.000
_cell.angle_alpha   90.00
_cell.angle_beta   90.00
_cell.angle_gamma   90.00
#
_symmetry.space_group_name_H-M   'P 1'
#
loop_
_entity.id
_entity.type
_entity.pdbx_description
1 polymer ?
#
loop_
_entity_poly.entity_id
_entity_poly.type
_entity_poly.pdbx_seq_one_letter_code
_entity_poly.pdbx_strand_id
1 'polypeptide(L)'
;MDVPKDQITALLDHELYNSAQILGSFLVSSATVSLETSPQLKAENQILLGDALFREREFRRAIHTYKQALHYYKIIPKQSSATSRSSLSNRSSSPNSFNISAINENEVKFKIASCHATLNETRAALVEMEGIPSKARTLQMSLLMAKLYRSSKHTRLAITCYKECLRHCPFVIEAIVALAELGVAAKDVISLFSQLHLIISILLAGFSAMLRPSAVLLQMIIEVVWSSLENSCNVFQIIYTYYLKSQGLKP
;
A
#
# COMPACT_ATOMS: atom_id res chain seq x y z
N MET A 1 -8.61 29.47 0.99
CA MET A 1 -7.44 29.94 0.22
C MET A 1 -6.77 28.70 -0.35
N ASP A 2 -7.48 28.03 -1.26
CA ASP A 2 -7.18 26.66 -1.69
C ASP A 2 -6.47 26.61 -3.05
N VAL A 3 -6.48 27.75 -3.76
CA VAL A 3 -5.88 27.96 -5.08
C VAL A 3 -4.41 27.49 -5.18
N PRO A 4 -3.52 27.73 -4.20
CA PRO A 4 -2.13 27.29 -4.33
C PRO A 4 -1.93 25.78 -4.19
N LYS A 5 -2.80 25.10 -3.44
CA LYS A 5 -2.75 23.64 -3.25
C LYS A 5 -3.16 22.92 -4.53
N ASP A 6 -4.28 23.34 -5.11
CA ASP A 6 -4.82 22.77 -6.35
C ASP A 6 -3.81 22.90 -7.50
N GLN A 7 -3.03 24.00 -7.51
CA GLN A 7 -1.96 24.21 -8.47
C GLN A 7 -0.79 23.23 -8.30
N ILE A 8 -0.34 22.97 -7.06
CA ILE A 8 0.73 21.98 -6.83
C ILE A 8 0.26 20.58 -7.19
N THR A 9 -0.97 20.20 -6.82
CA THR A 9 -1.51 18.88 -7.19
C THR A 9 -1.61 18.74 -8.71
N ALA A 10 -2.06 19.77 -9.43
CA ALA A 10 -2.06 19.75 -10.89
C ALA A 10 -0.65 19.59 -11.48
N LEU A 11 0.36 20.26 -10.92
CA LEU A 11 1.75 20.09 -11.35
C LEU A 11 2.26 18.67 -11.10
N LEU A 12 1.90 18.06 -9.96
CA LEU A 12 2.26 16.68 -9.63
C LEU A 12 1.58 15.68 -10.59
N ASP A 13 0.33 15.92 -10.95
CA ASP A 13 -0.44 15.09 -11.89
C ASP A 13 0.12 15.17 -13.32
N HIS A 14 0.66 16.32 -13.71
CA HIS A 14 1.36 16.52 -14.99
C HIS A 14 2.85 16.16 -14.96
N GLU A 15 3.33 15.55 -13.87
CA GLU A 15 4.74 15.15 -13.69
C GLU A 15 5.76 16.31 -13.75
N LEU A 16 5.30 17.54 -13.53
CA LEU A 16 6.13 18.75 -13.51
C LEU A 16 6.73 18.97 -12.11
N TYR A 17 7.52 18.01 -11.64
CA TYR A 17 7.95 17.94 -10.24
C TYR A 17 8.92 19.07 -9.85
N ASN A 18 9.82 19.51 -10.73
CA ASN A 18 10.69 20.67 -10.49
C ASN A 18 9.88 21.96 -10.22
N SER A 19 8.85 22.22 -11.02
CA SER A 19 7.96 23.37 -10.80
C SER A 19 7.17 23.22 -9.51
N ALA A 20 6.66 22.02 -9.22
CA ALA A 20 5.96 21.72 -7.97
C ALA A 20 6.86 21.93 -6.74
N GLN A 21 8.13 21.56 -6.83
CA GLN A 21 9.13 21.74 -5.78
C GLN A 21 9.43 23.23 -5.52
N ILE A 22 9.63 24.03 -6.57
CA ILE A 22 9.87 25.48 -6.44
C ILE A 22 8.66 26.17 -5.79
N LEU A 23 7.46 25.89 -6.31
CA LEU A 23 6.22 26.46 -5.78
C LEU A 23 5.97 26.01 -4.32
N GLY A 24 6.14 24.72 -4.02
CA GLY A 24 6.03 24.19 -2.67
C GLY A 24 7.03 24.81 -1.69
N SER A 25 8.27 25.06 -2.14
CA SER A 25 9.28 25.74 -1.33
C SER A 25 8.85 27.18 -1.00
N PHE A 26 8.31 27.90 -1.99
CA PHE A 26 7.77 29.25 -1.78
C PHE A 26 6.61 29.25 -0.78
N LEU A 27 5.65 28.32 -0.88
CA LEU A 27 4.53 28.22 0.04
C LEU A 27 4.94 27.89 1.48
N VAL A 28 5.94 27.01 1.64
CA VAL A 28 6.50 26.71 2.96
C VAL A 28 7.17 27.97 3.54
N SER A 29 7.98 28.67 2.76
CA SER A 29 8.64 29.91 3.19
C SER A 29 7.66 31.05 3.48
N SER A 30 6.58 31.21 2.71
CA SER A 30 5.57 32.24 2.99
C SER A 30 4.80 31.95 4.29
N ALA A 31 4.55 30.67 4.57
CA ALA A 31 3.82 30.24 5.75
C ALA A 31 4.64 30.36 7.06
N THR A 32 5.98 30.41 6.98
CA THR A 32 6.81 30.68 8.18
C THR A 32 6.80 32.15 8.57
N VAL A 33 6.75 33.06 7.59
CA VAL A 33 6.73 34.52 7.80
C VAL A 33 5.35 34.99 8.27
N SER A 34 4.28 34.37 7.77
CA SER A 34 2.92 34.71 8.17
C SER A 34 2.52 34.03 9.50
N LEU A 35 2.40 34.83 10.57
CA LEU A 35 1.95 34.38 11.89
C LEU A 35 0.49 33.87 11.88
N GLU A 36 -0.33 34.34 10.94
CA GLU A 36 -1.76 34.01 10.81
C GLU A 36 -2.01 32.65 10.15
N THR A 37 -0.95 31.96 9.71
CA THR A 37 -1.10 30.69 8.98
C THR A 37 -1.37 29.54 9.96
N SER A 38 -2.49 28.84 9.79
CA SER A 38 -2.86 27.72 10.66
C SER A 38 -1.79 26.60 10.63
N PRO A 39 -1.54 25.90 11.76
CA PRO A 39 -0.61 24.76 11.79
C PRO A 39 -0.99 23.64 10.81
N GLN A 40 -2.29 23.49 10.54
CA GLN A 40 -2.79 22.53 9.53
C GLN A 40 -2.30 22.90 8.13
N LEU A 41 -2.44 24.17 7.73
CA LEU A 41 -1.98 24.62 6.42
C LEU A 41 -0.46 24.54 6.29
N LYS A 42 0.29 24.78 7.37
CA LYS A 42 1.75 24.53 7.42
C LYS A 42 2.08 23.05 7.19
N ALA A 43 1.33 22.14 7.81
CA ALA A 43 1.51 20.70 7.60
C ALA A 43 1.17 20.28 6.17
N GLU A 44 0.07 20.78 5.59
CA GLU A 44 -0.32 20.48 4.20
C GLU A 44 0.74 20.94 3.20
N ASN A 45 1.23 22.18 3.32
CA ASN A 45 2.27 22.72 2.43
C ASN A 45 3.54 21.87 2.50
N GLN A 46 3.92 21.39 3.68
CA GLN A 46 5.07 20.50 3.87
C GLN A 46 4.85 19.14 3.21
N ILE A 47 3.64 18.57 3.29
CA ILE A 47 3.33 17.29 2.63
C ILE A 47 3.41 17.43 1.12
N LEU A 48 2.83 18.47 0.55
CA LEU A 48 2.87 18.73 -0.90
C LEU A 48 4.29 18.93 -1.42
N LEU A 49 5.13 19.68 -0.68
CA LEU A 49 6.55 19.80 -1.00
C LEU A 49 7.26 18.45 -0.88
N GLY A 50 6.96 17.66 0.16
CA GLY A 50 7.50 16.32 0.34
C GLY A 50 7.15 15.38 -0.82
N ASP A 51 5.94 15.48 -1.37
CA ASP A 51 5.49 14.70 -2.51
C ASP A 51 6.28 15.04 -3.78
N ALA A 52 6.49 16.33 -4.05
CA ALA A 52 7.34 16.78 -5.15
C ALA A 52 8.79 16.26 -5.01
N LEU A 53 9.37 16.40 -3.82
CA LEU A 53 10.73 15.91 -3.52
C LEU A 53 10.86 14.39 -3.67
N PHE A 54 9.82 13.65 -3.26
CA PHE A 54 9.78 12.20 -3.41
C PHE A 54 9.79 11.77 -4.88
N ARG A 55 9.02 12.46 -5.73
CA ARG A 55 8.96 12.20 -7.17
C ARG A 55 10.27 12.53 -7.89
N GLU A 56 10.97 13.59 -7.47
CA GLU A 56 12.34 13.94 -7.92
C GLU A 56 13.43 13.04 -7.32
N ARG A 57 13.07 11.99 -6.56
CA ARG A 57 13.99 11.02 -5.94
C ARG A 57 14.92 11.62 -4.88
N GLU A 58 14.60 12.79 -4.34
CA GLU A 58 15.34 13.43 -3.26
C GLU A 58 14.88 12.93 -1.87
N PHE A 59 14.97 11.62 -1.66
CA PHE A 59 14.34 10.94 -0.52
C PHE A 59 14.75 11.48 0.85
N ARG A 60 16.03 11.87 1.03
CA ARG A 60 16.52 12.44 2.30
C ARG A 60 15.88 13.78 2.63
N ARG A 61 15.71 14.64 1.61
CA ARG A 61 15.03 15.93 1.75
C ARG A 61 13.54 15.70 2.04
N ALA A 62 12.90 14.81 1.29
CA ALA A 62 11.51 14.44 1.50
C ALA A 62 11.24 13.94 2.93
N ILE A 63 12.10 13.08 3.48
CA ILE A 63 11.98 12.59 4.87
C ILE A 63 11.96 13.75 5.86
N HIS A 64 12.89 14.70 5.73
CA HIS A 64 12.95 15.85 6.62
C HIS A 64 11.67 16.69 6.53
N THR A 65 11.22 16.99 5.32
CA THR A 65 10.00 17.76 5.04
C THR A 65 8.75 17.08 5.63
N TYR A 66 8.59 15.77 5.44
CA TYR A 66 7.47 15.02 6.04
C TYR A 66 7.53 14.97 7.56
N LYS A 67 8.73 14.84 8.16
CA LYS A 67 8.87 14.89 9.63
C LYS A 67 8.50 16.27 10.19
N GLN A 68 8.80 17.35 9.47
CA GLN A 68 8.31 18.68 9.82
C GLN A 68 6.78 18.77 9.74
N ALA A 69 6.15 18.16 8.73
CA ALA A 69 4.68 18.09 8.66
C ALA A 69 4.07 17.39 9.89
N LEU A 70 4.65 16.26 10.32
CA LEU A 70 4.21 15.54 11.52
C LEU A 70 4.39 16.36 12.81
N HIS A 71 5.43 17.20 12.88
CA HIS A 71 5.64 18.08 14.02
C HIS A 71 4.51 19.12 14.16
N TYR A 72 4.12 19.75 13.05
CA TYR A 72 2.97 20.67 13.03
C TYR A 72 1.67 19.98 13.45
N TYR A 73 1.50 18.70 13.10
CA TYR A 73 0.33 17.91 13.51
C TYR A 73 0.26 17.68 15.03
N LYS A 74 1.40 17.41 15.68
CA LYS A 74 1.46 17.16 17.14
C LYS A 74 1.13 18.38 18.01
N ILE A 75 1.30 19.58 17.45
CA ILE A 75 1.04 20.85 18.16
C ILE A 75 -0.45 21.22 18.13
N ILE A 76 -1.26 20.57 17.29
CA ILE A 76 -2.71 20.77 17.24
C ILE A 76 -3.33 20.04 18.44
N PRO A 77 -4.07 20.72 19.34
CA PRO A 77 -4.78 20.06 20.42
C PRO A 77 -5.80 19.08 19.85
N LYS A 78 -5.63 17.78 20.15
CA LYS A 78 -6.64 16.75 19.91
C LYS A 78 -7.92 17.14 20.66
N GLN A 79 -8.93 17.64 19.96
CA GLN A 79 -10.29 17.64 20.50
C GLN A 79 -10.76 16.19 20.60
N SER A 80 -10.47 15.59 21.76
CA SER A 80 -11.30 14.63 22.50
C SER A 80 -12.45 13.98 21.70
N SER A 81 -12.19 12.78 21.15
CA SER A 81 -13.22 11.78 20.89
C SER A 81 -13.54 11.03 22.19
N ALA A 82 -14.10 11.74 23.18
CA ALA A 82 -14.64 11.15 24.40
C ALA A 82 -16.17 11.23 24.35
N THR A 83 -16.78 10.05 24.23
CA THR A 83 -18.12 9.67 24.70
C THR A 83 -18.94 10.80 25.36
N SER A 84 -19.88 11.40 24.63
CA SER A 84 -21.01 12.12 25.24
C SER A 84 -22.23 11.22 25.22
N ARG A 85 -22.54 10.64 26.38
CA ARG A 85 -23.87 10.12 26.70
C ARG A 85 -24.71 11.26 27.26
N SER A 86 -25.65 11.80 26.48
CA SER A 86 -26.96 12.28 26.97
C SER A 86 -27.83 12.86 25.86
N SER A 87 -28.90 12.13 25.57
CA SER A 87 -30.29 12.54 25.34
C SER A 87 -30.70 13.99 25.01
N LEU A 88 -31.59 14.06 24.01
CA LEU A 88 -32.78 14.92 23.81
C LEU A 88 -32.67 16.25 23.02
N SER A 89 -33.21 16.16 21.80
CA SER A 89 -34.17 17.06 21.12
C SER A 89 -33.70 18.31 20.34
N ASN A 90 -34.00 18.22 19.04
CA ASN A 90 -34.75 19.18 18.21
C ASN A 90 -34.10 20.47 17.64
N ARG A 91 -34.07 20.45 16.29
CA ARG A 91 -34.25 21.56 15.32
C ARG A 91 -33.07 22.50 15.09
N SER A 92 -32.32 22.28 14.02
CA SER A 92 -32.51 22.97 12.74
C SER A 92 -31.33 22.73 11.79
N SER A 93 -31.66 22.61 10.52
CA SER A 93 -30.82 22.30 9.38
C SER A 93 -29.85 23.42 9.02
N SER A 94 -28.56 23.10 8.91
CA SER A 94 -27.67 23.65 7.89
C SER A 94 -26.49 22.70 7.62
N PRO A 95 -26.25 22.25 6.38
CA PRO A 95 -25.19 21.31 6.05
C PRO A 95 -23.90 22.08 5.76
N ASN A 96 -23.24 22.62 6.78
CA ASN A 96 -21.84 23.03 6.62
C ASN A 96 -20.95 21.82 6.83
N SER A 97 -20.76 21.08 5.73
CA SER A 97 -19.68 20.12 5.56
C SER A 97 -18.33 20.86 5.68
N PHE A 98 -17.87 21.08 6.90
CA PHE A 98 -16.45 21.31 7.14
C PHE A 98 -15.75 19.95 6.99
N ASN A 99 -15.56 19.54 5.73
CA ASN A 99 -14.46 18.66 5.35
C ASN A 99 -13.17 19.41 5.68
N ILE A 100 -12.77 19.37 6.96
CA ILE A 100 -11.37 19.55 7.32
C ILE A 100 -10.68 18.43 6.56
N SER A 101 -9.84 18.77 5.58
CA SER A 101 -8.93 17.85 4.91
C SER A 101 -8.04 17.23 6.00
N ALA A 102 -8.54 16.16 6.62
CA ALA A 102 -7.90 15.52 7.75
C ALA A 102 -6.66 14.81 7.21
N ILE A 103 -5.54 15.53 7.20
CA ILE A 103 -4.21 14.99 6.95
C ILE A 103 -4.08 13.69 7.74
N ASN A 104 -3.92 12.58 7.03
CA ASN A 104 -3.82 11.28 7.66
C ASN A 104 -2.38 11.07 8.16
N GLU A 105 -2.17 11.18 9.48
CA GLU A 105 -0.87 10.95 10.12
C GLU A 105 -0.22 9.63 9.66
N ASN A 106 -1.04 8.58 9.49
CA ASN A 106 -0.56 7.26 9.06
C ASN A 106 -0.06 7.27 7.62
N GLU A 107 -0.67 8.08 6.75
CA GLU A 107 -0.23 8.24 5.37
C GLU A 107 1.12 8.96 5.31
N VAL A 108 1.32 9.99 6.12
CA VAL A 108 2.62 10.69 6.20
C VAL A 108 3.71 9.77 6.72
N LYS A 109 3.43 8.95 7.75
CA LYS A 109 4.37 7.90 8.22
C LYS A 109 4.71 6.89 7.12
N PHE A 110 3.71 6.46 6.34
CA PHE A 110 3.93 5.58 5.20
C PHE A 110 4.79 6.23 4.11
N LYS A 111 4.62 7.52 3.82
CA LYS A 111 5.48 8.28 2.90
C LYS A 111 6.93 8.33 3.39
N ILE A 112 7.15 8.58 4.69
CA ILE A 112 8.49 8.54 5.31
C ILE A 112 9.10 7.14 5.21
N ALA A 113 8.34 6.10 5.56
CA ALA A 113 8.77 4.71 5.47
C ALA A 113 9.15 4.31 4.04
N SER A 114 8.38 4.76 3.04
CA SER A 114 8.63 4.52 1.62
C SER A 114 9.95 5.17 1.15
N CYS A 115 10.27 6.36 1.66
CA CYS A 115 11.56 7.00 1.42
C CYS A 115 12.72 6.18 2.00
N HIS A 116 12.63 5.78 3.28
CA HIS A 116 13.65 4.95 3.93
C HIS A 116 13.82 3.60 3.24
N ALA A 117 12.72 2.97 2.80
CA ALA A 117 12.76 1.72 2.04
C ALA A 117 13.53 1.87 0.73
N THR A 118 13.33 2.98 0.01
CA THR A 118 14.05 3.27 -1.24
C THR A 118 15.54 3.55 -1.01
N LEU A 119 15.89 4.11 0.15
CA LEU A 119 17.28 4.31 0.58
C LEU A 119 17.94 3.04 1.15
N ASN A 120 17.25 1.89 1.14
CA ASN A 120 17.66 0.64 1.78
C ASN A 120 17.87 0.74 3.31
N GLU A 121 17.33 1.78 3.95
CA GLU A 121 17.37 2.01 5.40
C GLU A 121 16.25 1.21 6.08
N THR A 122 16.29 -0.12 5.92
CA THR A 122 15.21 -1.05 6.28
C THR A 122 14.77 -0.92 7.75
N ARG A 123 15.72 -0.72 8.66
CA ARG A 123 15.43 -0.55 10.09
C ARG A 123 14.63 0.72 10.36
N ALA A 124 14.99 1.83 9.74
CA ALA A 124 14.28 3.11 9.90
C ALA A 124 12.87 3.01 9.30
N ALA A 125 12.74 2.39 8.13
CA ALA A 125 11.43 2.16 7.50
C ALA A 125 10.51 1.31 8.39
N LEU A 126 11.02 0.24 9.00
CA LEU A 126 10.24 -0.61 9.91
C LEU A 126 9.74 0.15 11.14
N VAL A 127 10.58 1.00 11.74
CA VAL A 127 10.18 1.83 12.90
C VAL A 127 8.98 2.72 12.57
N GLU A 128 9.00 3.37 11.40
CA GLU A 128 7.89 4.23 10.96
C GLU A 128 6.62 3.40 10.66
N MET A 129 6.76 2.23 10.03
CA MET A 129 5.65 1.31 9.73
C MET A 129 5.01 0.66 10.96
N GLU A 130 5.82 0.28 11.96
CA GLU A 130 5.35 -0.25 13.24
C GLU A 130 4.60 0.81 14.05
N GLY A 131 4.92 2.09 13.84
CA GLY A 131 4.20 3.24 14.38
C GLY A 131 2.81 3.47 13.78
N ILE A 132 2.42 2.73 12.73
CA ILE A 132 1.07 2.73 12.15
C ILE A 132 0.30 1.54 12.72
N PRO A 133 -0.87 1.76 13.38
CA PRO A 133 -1.66 0.66 13.95
C PRO A 133 -2.22 -0.24 12.85
N SER A 134 -2.29 -1.56 13.11
CA SER A 134 -2.73 -2.56 12.12
C SER A 134 -4.07 -2.25 11.47
N LYS A 135 -5.05 -1.74 12.23
CA LYS A 135 -6.38 -1.36 11.74
C LYS A 135 -6.39 -0.19 10.76
N ALA A 136 -5.34 0.65 10.75
CA ALA A 136 -5.22 1.81 9.86
C ALA A 136 -4.35 1.52 8.62
N ARG A 137 -3.73 0.33 8.53
CA ARG A 137 -2.86 -0.02 7.41
C ARG A 137 -3.69 -0.35 6.18
N THR A 138 -3.39 0.32 5.08
CA THR A 138 -3.90 -0.04 3.77
C THR A 138 -3.17 -1.28 3.23
N LEU A 139 -3.69 -1.88 2.16
CA LEU A 139 -3.02 -2.99 1.48
C LEU A 139 -1.58 -2.64 1.07
N GLN A 140 -1.36 -1.43 0.56
CA GLN A 140 -0.04 -0.94 0.17
C GLN A 140 0.91 -0.82 1.38
N MET A 141 0.42 -0.33 2.51
CA MET A 141 1.18 -0.27 3.76
C MET A 141 1.58 -1.68 4.24
N SER A 142 0.64 -2.61 4.29
CA SER A 142 0.89 -4.00 4.69
C SER A 142 1.88 -4.71 3.76
N LEU A 143 1.78 -4.45 2.46
CA LEU A 143 2.70 -5.02 1.47
C LEU A 143 4.13 -4.48 1.64
N LEU A 144 4.30 -3.17 1.82
CA LEU A 144 5.61 -2.58 2.11
C LEU A 144 6.21 -3.18 3.39
N MET A 145 5.42 -3.31 4.44
CA MET A 145 5.86 -3.91 5.71
C MET A 145 6.34 -5.36 5.52
N ALA A 146 5.63 -6.16 4.71
CA ALA A 146 6.02 -7.53 4.39
C ALA A 146 7.37 -7.57 3.64
N LYS A 147 7.58 -6.68 2.67
CA LYS A 147 8.86 -6.55 1.94
C LYS A 147 10.00 -6.18 2.87
N LEU A 148 9.79 -5.23 3.77
CA LEU A 148 10.79 -4.81 4.75
C LEU A 148 11.18 -5.96 5.70
N TYR A 149 10.20 -6.70 6.23
CA TYR A 149 10.50 -7.88 7.06
C TYR A 149 11.26 -8.97 6.29
N ARG A 150 10.94 -9.16 5.00
CA ARG A 150 11.67 -10.09 4.13
C ARG A 150 13.12 -9.66 3.97
N SER A 151 13.39 -8.38 3.66
CA SER A 151 14.77 -7.87 3.55
C SER A 151 15.55 -7.92 4.87
N SER A 152 14.86 -7.79 6.02
CA SER A 152 15.48 -7.93 7.35
C SER A 152 15.64 -9.38 7.82
N LYS A 153 15.33 -10.38 6.99
CA LYS A 153 15.37 -11.81 7.35
C LYS A 153 14.42 -12.20 8.50
N HIS A 154 13.38 -11.40 8.75
CA HIS A 154 12.32 -11.71 9.72
C HIS A 154 11.23 -12.56 9.04
N THR A 155 11.57 -13.77 8.61
CA THR A 155 10.74 -14.63 7.75
C THR A 155 9.34 -14.88 8.31
N ARG A 156 9.20 -15.17 9.61
CA ARG A 156 7.91 -15.44 10.25
C ARG A 156 6.96 -14.22 10.18
N LEU A 157 7.50 -13.01 10.39
CA LEU A 157 6.73 -11.78 10.31
C LEU A 157 6.37 -11.45 8.86
N ALA A 158 7.31 -11.63 7.94
CA ALA A 158 7.07 -11.45 6.50
C ALA A 158 5.92 -12.34 6.00
N ILE A 159 5.96 -13.64 6.32
CA ILE A 159 4.88 -14.59 5.97
C ILE A 159 3.54 -14.12 6.52
N THR A 160 3.50 -13.69 7.78
CA THR A 160 2.26 -13.23 8.42
C THR A 160 1.69 -12.01 7.69
N CYS A 161 2.53 -11.02 7.36
CA CYS A 161 2.11 -9.83 6.61
C CYS A 161 1.67 -10.16 5.17
N TYR A 162 2.36 -11.06 4.46
CA TYR A 162 1.94 -11.46 3.11
C TYR A 162 0.60 -12.22 3.11
N LYS A 163 0.38 -13.13 4.09
CA LYS A 163 -0.92 -13.80 4.24
C LYS A 163 -2.04 -12.79 4.50
N GLU A 164 -1.79 -11.75 5.30
CA GLU A 164 -2.77 -10.68 5.52
C GLU A 164 -3.07 -9.89 4.24
N CYS A 165 -2.07 -9.62 3.40
CA CYS A 165 -2.28 -8.99 2.09
C CYS A 165 -3.24 -9.80 1.21
N LEU A 166 -3.11 -11.14 1.20
CA LEU A 166 -3.99 -12.02 0.43
C LEU A 166 -5.42 -12.08 0.98
N ARG A 167 -5.61 -11.92 2.29
CA ARG A 167 -6.94 -11.81 2.90
C ARG A 167 -7.66 -10.52 2.49
N HIS A 168 -6.92 -9.43 2.30
CA HIS A 168 -7.46 -8.17 1.83
C HIS A 168 -7.71 -8.16 0.32
N CYS A 169 -6.75 -8.65 -0.47
CA CYS A 169 -6.83 -8.73 -1.91
C CYS A 169 -6.10 -9.98 -2.40
N PRO A 170 -6.83 -10.98 -2.93
CA PRO A 170 -6.21 -12.23 -3.38
C PRO A 170 -5.37 -12.06 -4.66
N PHE A 171 -5.47 -10.91 -5.33
CA PHE A 171 -4.77 -10.64 -6.59
C PHE A 171 -3.37 -10.04 -6.41
N VAL A 172 -2.86 -9.94 -5.18
CA VAL A 172 -1.49 -9.46 -4.92
C VAL A 172 -0.50 -10.58 -5.26
N ILE A 173 -0.22 -10.75 -6.56
CA ILE A 173 0.64 -11.81 -7.08
C ILE A 173 2.03 -11.76 -6.45
N GLU A 174 2.55 -10.55 -6.18
CA GLU A 174 3.84 -10.39 -5.49
C GLU A 174 3.86 -11.06 -4.11
N ALA A 175 2.74 -11.03 -3.36
CA ALA A 175 2.64 -11.70 -2.07
C ALA A 175 2.62 -13.24 -2.23
N ILE A 176 1.97 -13.75 -3.28
CA ILE A 176 1.96 -15.20 -3.60
C ILE A 176 3.37 -15.68 -3.93
N VAL A 177 4.06 -14.97 -4.82
CA VAL A 177 5.44 -15.28 -5.21
C VAL A 177 6.35 -15.24 -3.99
N ALA A 178 6.25 -14.20 -3.15
CA ALA A 178 7.05 -14.10 -1.94
C ALA A 178 6.78 -15.24 -0.94
N LEU A 179 5.52 -15.67 -0.77
CA LEU A 179 5.19 -16.80 0.09
C LEU A 179 5.76 -18.12 -0.44
N ALA A 180 5.73 -18.32 -1.77
CA ALA A 180 6.33 -19.47 -2.44
C ALA A 180 7.85 -19.52 -2.22
N GLU A 181 8.53 -18.39 -2.43
CA GLU A 181 9.98 -18.26 -2.22
C GLU A 181 10.39 -18.45 -0.75
N LEU A 182 9.49 -18.15 0.19
CA LEU A 182 9.69 -18.37 1.62
C LEU A 182 9.32 -19.82 2.06
N GLY A 183 8.92 -20.69 1.14
CA GLY A 183 8.64 -22.10 1.39
C GLY A 183 7.32 -22.37 2.11
N VAL A 184 6.35 -21.46 2.02
CA VAL A 184 5.01 -21.69 2.60
C VAL A 184 4.28 -22.75 1.78
N ALA A 185 3.72 -23.74 2.46
CA ALA A 185 3.01 -24.83 1.81
C ALA A 185 1.83 -24.31 0.97
N ALA A 186 1.67 -24.85 -0.24
CA ALA A 186 0.60 -24.48 -1.17
C ALA A 186 -0.78 -24.50 -0.48
N LYS A 187 -1.11 -25.56 0.26
CA LYS A 187 -2.37 -25.70 1.01
C LYS A 187 -2.69 -24.52 1.94
N ASP A 188 -1.67 -23.95 2.59
CA ASP A 188 -1.83 -22.82 3.51
C ASP A 188 -2.12 -21.53 2.76
N VAL A 189 -1.66 -21.42 1.52
CA VAL A 189 -1.92 -20.29 0.63
C VAL A 189 -3.30 -20.45 -0.02
N ILE A 190 -3.65 -21.67 -0.46
CA ILE A 190 -4.96 -22.03 -1.05
C ILE A 190 -6.11 -21.74 -0.09
N SER A 191 -5.95 -22.12 1.18
CA SER A 191 -6.98 -21.91 2.21
C SER A 191 -7.33 -20.43 2.45
N LEU A 192 -6.50 -19.49 2.00
CA LEU A 192 -6.80 -18.05 2.06
C LEU A 192 -7.73 -17.59 0.93
N PHE A 193 -7.88 -18.39 -0.14
CA PHE A 193 -8.75 -18.11 -1.28
C PHE A 193 -10.12 -18.80 -1.13
N SER A 194 -10.75 -18.67 0.03
CA SER A 194 -12.06 -19.30 0.34
C SER A 194 -13.21 -18.81 -0.56
N GLN A 195 -12.97 -17.80 -1.40
CA GLN A 195 -13.83 -17.37 -2.49
C GLN A 195 -12.99 -17.31 -3.76
N LEU A 196 -13.55 -17.72 -4.89
CA LEU A 196 -13.05 -17.60 -6.28
C LEU A 196 -12.42 -18.85 -6.93
N HIS A 197 -13.34 -19.73 -7.35
CA HIS A 197 -13.22 -20.56 -8.57
C HIS A 197 -12.72 -19.77 -9.81
N LEU A 198 -12.95 -18.45 -9.86
CA LEU A 198 -12.56 -17.55 -10.96
C LEU A 198 -11.05 -17.26 -11.02
N ILE A 199 -10.34 -17.26 -9.89
CA ILE A 199 -8.89 -16.96 -9.83
C ILE A 199 -8.10 -18.10 -10.47
N ILE A 200 -8.54 -19.34 -10.24
CA ILE A 200 -7.96 -20.54 -10.85
C ILE A 200 -8.12 -20.45 -12.38
N SER A 201 -9.28 -20.02 -12.88
CA SER A 201 -9.53 -19.86 -14.32
C SER A 201 -8.61 -18.81 -14.97
N ILE A 202 -8.39 -17.66 -14.33
CA ILE A 202 -7.56 -16.57 -14.85
C ILE A 202 -6.07 -16.91 -14.77
N LEU A 203 -5.62 -17.54 -13.69
CA LEU A 203 -4.24 -18.01 -13.56
C LEU A 203 -3.92 -19.10 -14.59
N LEU A 204 -4.85 -20.04 -14.84
CA LEU A 204 -4.71 -21.06 -15.89
C LEU A 204 -4.65 -20.45 -17.30
N ALA A 205 -5.49 -19.44 -17.59
CA ALA A 205 -5.51 -18.78 -18.89
C ALA A 205 -4.25 -17.91 -19.15
N GLY A 206 -3.77 -17.18 -18.14
CA GLY A 206 -2.57 -16.34 -18.24
C GLY A 206 -1.27 -17.15 -18.35
N PHE A 207 -1.19 -18.33 -17.72
CA PHE A 207 0.00 -19.17 -17.75
C PHE A 207 0.29 -19.78 -19.13
N SER A 208 -0.73 -19.98 -19.96
CA SER A 208 -0.56 -20.44 -21.34
C SER A 208 0.22 -19.44 -22.22
N ALA A 209 0.36 -18.19 -21.78
CA ALA A 209 0.99 -17.11 -22.56
C ALA A 209 2.41 -16.72 -22.08
N MET A 210 2.84 -17.15 -20.88
CA MET A 210 4.09 -16.66 -20.28
C MET A 210 5.19 -17.75 -20.29
N LEU A 211 6.13 -17.65 -21.23
CA LEU A 211 7.32 -18.50 -21.27
C LEU A 211 8.22 -18.24 -20.04
N ARG A 212 8.53 -19.34 -19.34
CA ARG A 212 9.54 -19.54 -18.26
C ARG A 212 9.25 -18.94 -16.88
N PRO A 213 8.33 -19.54 -16.11
CA PRO A 213 8.43 -19.56 -14.65
C PRO A 213 9.50 -20.58 -14.20
N SER A 214 10.12 -20.34 -13.04
CA SER A 214 10.99 -21.33 -12.39
C SER A 214 10.19 -22.59 -12.08
N ALA A 215 10.82 -23.77 -12.17
CA ALA A 215 10.15 -25.07 -11.97
C ALA A 215 9.37 -25.17 -10.65
N VAL A 216 9.82 -24.46 -9.61
CA VAL A 216 9.18 -24.41 -8.29
C VAL A 216 7.88 -23.61 -8.31
N LEU A 217 7.83 -22.48 -9.03
CA LEU A 217 6.61 -21.69 -9.19
C LEU A 217 5.58 -22.47 -10.02
N LEU A 218 6.04 -23.14 -11.08
CA LEU A 218 5.21 -24.02 -11.89
C LEU A 218 4.65 -25.19 -11.05
N GLN A 219 5.49 -25.86 -10.26
CA GLN A 219 5.07 -26.98 -9.41
C GLN A 219 4.08 -26.53 -8.33
N MET A 220 4.32 -25.38 -7.68
CA MET A 220 3.42 -24.87 -6.65
C MET A 220 2.09 -24.43 -7.24
N ILE A 221 2.09 -23.79 -8.42
CA ILE A 221 0.87 -23.43 -9.13
C ILE A 221 0.13 -24.68 -9.63
N ILE A 222 0.83 -25.67 -10.16
CA ILE A 222 0.25 -26.95 -10.58
C ILE A 222 -0.35 -27.67 -9.38
N GLU A 223 0.32 -27.73 -8.22
CA GLU A 223 -0.23 -28.39 -7.03
C GLU A 223 -1.41 -27.63 -6.42
N VAL A 224 -1.38 -26.29 -6.46
CA VAL A 224 -2.51 -25.43 -6.10
C VAL A 224 -3.72 -25.72 -6.99
N VAL A 225 -3.48 -25.85 -8.29
CA VAL A 225 -4.50 -26.14 -9.30
C VAL A 225 -4.99 -27.59 -9.17
N TRP A 226 -4.09 -28.56 -9.04
CA TRP A 226 -4.36 -30.00 -8.90
C TRP A 226 -5.18 -30.33 -7.66
N SER A 227 -4.80 -29.78 -6.50
CA SER A 227 -5.52 -29.99 -5.23
C SER A 227 -6.92 -29.36 -5.22
N SER A 228 -7.19 -28.39 -6.10
CA SER A 228 -8.51 -27.78 -6.26
C SER A 228 -9.38 -28.49 -7.31
N LEU A 229 -8.76 -29.19 -8.27
CA LEU A 229 -9.43 -29.89 -9.37
C LEU A 229 -9.98 -31.27 -9.02
N GLU A 230 -9.53 -31.87 -7.91
CA GLU A 230 -10.06 -33.14 -7.41
C GLU A 230 -11.58 -33.09 -7.11
N ASN A 231 -12.15 -31.88 -7.02
CA ASN A 231 -13.58 -31.64 -6.85
C ASN A 231 -14.35 -31.30 -8.14
N SER A 232 -13.74 -31.33 -9.34
CA SER A 232 -14.41 -30.91 -10.58
C SER A 232 -13.95 -31.70 -11.82
N CYS A 233 -14.63 -32.82 -12.09
CA CYS A 233 -14.30 -33.85 -13.10
C CYS A 233 -14.10 -33.34 -14.54
N ASN A 234 -14.65 -32.19 -14.95
CA ASN A 234 -14.56 -31.75 -16.36
C ASN A 234 -13.28 -30.96 -16.71
N VAL A 235 -12.61 -30.37 -15.72
CA VAL A 235 -11.44 -29.52 -15.97
C VAL A 235 -10.15 -30.35 -16.02
N PHE A 236 -10.15 -31.54 -15.39
CA PHE A 236 -9.08 -32.53 -15.47
C PHE A 236 -8.80 -32.98 -16.91
N GLN A 237 -9.86 -33.23 -17.70
CA GLN A 237 -9.74 -33.62 -19.09
C GLN A 237 -9.04 -32.55 -19.93
N ILE A 238 -9.34 -31.28 -19.68
CA ILE A 238 -8.78 -30.15 -20.43
C ILE A 238 -7.29 -29.99 -20.11
N ILE A 239 -6.91 -30.05 -18.83
CA ILE A 239 -5.52 -29.86 -18.39
C ILE A 239 -4.64 -31.07 -18.77
N TYR A 240 -5.15 -32.30 -18.66
CA TYR A 240 -4.44 -33.51 -19.08
C TYR A 240 -4.19 -33.55 -20.59
N THR A 241 -5.20 -33.16 -21.39
CA THR A 241 -5.06 -33.05 -22.85
C THR A 241 -4.03 -31.98 -23.24
N TYR A 242 -3.98 -30.86 -22.52
CA TYR A 242 -2.99 -29.80 -22.76
C TYR A 242 -1.57 -30.17 -22.29
N TYR A 243 -1.44 -30.91 -21.19
CA TYR A 243 -0.16 -31.42 -20.71
C TYR A 243 0.45 -32.44 -21.68
N LEU A 244 -0.35 -33.39 -22.17
CA LEU A 244 0.10 -34.35 -23.19
C LEU A 244 0.52 -33.63 -24.48
N LYS A 245 -0.26 -32.63 -24.89
CA LYS A 245 0.05 -31.82 -26.08
C LYS A 245 1.33 -30.98 -25.95
N SER A 246 1.67 -30.47 -24.75
CA SER A 246 2.91 -29.73 -24.53
C SER A 246 4.16 -30.62 -24.49
N GLN A 247 3.98 -31.90 -24.18
CA GLN A 247 5.03 -32.93 -24.21
C GLN A 247 5.12 -33.65 -25.58
N GLY A 248 4.33 -33.23 -26.58
CA GLY A 248 4.29 -33.85 -27.90
C GLY A 248 3.67 -35.26 -27.93
N LEU A 249 3.03 -35.68 -26.84
CA LEU A 249 2.33 -36.96 -26.72
C LEU A 249 0.87 -36.78 -27.15
N LYS A 250 0.35 -37.73 -27.93
CA LYS A 250 -1.09 -37.75 -28.26
C LYS A 250 -1.91 -38.14 -27.01
N PRO A 251 -3.09 -37.54 -26.82
CA PRO A 251 -3.93 -37.76 -25.65
C PRO A 251 -4.37 -39.22 -25.51
#